data_AF-A0A918GJJ1-F1
#
_entry.id   AF-A0A918GJJ1-F1
#
_cell.length_a   1.000
_cell.length_b   1.000
_cell.length_c   1.000
_cell.angle_alpha   90.00
_cell.angle_beta   90.00
_cell.angle_gamma   90.00
#
_symmetry.space_group_name_H-M   'P 1'
#
loop_
_entity.id
_entity.type
_entity.pdbx_description
1 polymer ?
#
loop_
_entity_poly.entity_id
_entity_poly.type
_entity_poly.pdbx_seq_one_letter_code
_entity_poly.pdbx_strand_id
1 'polypeptide(L)'
;MRSTPVLRALVAALFSGGVLAATTTGAAATGAVTGDGPVLGTVTSPTALAVREAPTSHSAAVDRLAPGTRDRVRCAVEGQDVSGNPYWYWLEATGGWASAAWIDTHGRWVPDCPRPLPTGH
;
A
#
# COMPACT_ATOMS: atom_id res chain seq x y z
N MET A 1 70.40 20.05 -23.50
CA MET A 1 70.00 20.71 -24.75
C MET A 1 68.67 21.39 -24.48
N ARG A 2 68.70 22.74 -24.36
CA ARG A 2 67.93 23.72 -25.16
C ARG A 2 66.41 23.61 -24.99
N SER A 3 65.63 24.63 -24.68
CA SER A 3 65.79 26.02 -24.23
C SER A 3 64.34 26.51 -24.16
N THR A 4 63.93 27.19 -23.09
CA THR A 4 62.71 28.02 -23.10
C THR A 4 62.95 29.24 -24.01
N PRO A 5 61.91 29.75 -24.70
CA PRO A 5 61.34 31.03 -24.25
C PRO A 5 59.83 31.24 -24.53
N VAL A 6 59.15 31.76 -23.51
CA VAL A 6 58.24 32.94 -23.48
C VAL A 6 57.50 33.33 -24.77
N LEU A 7 56.16 33.42 -24.69
CA LEU A 7 55.44 34.53 -25.31
C LEU A 7 54.26 34.99 -24.43
N ARG A 8 54.37 36.23 -23.97
CA ARG A 8 53.30 37.02 -23.35
C ARG A 8 52.34 37.49 -24.44
N ALA A 9 51.04 37.37 -24.22
CA ALA A 9 50.06 38.26 -24.82
C ALA A 9 48.93 38.54 -23.81
N LEU A 10 48.94 39.76 -23.29
CA LEU A 10 47.84 40.40 -22.57
C LEU A 10 46.73 40.71 -23.58
N VAL A 11 45.52 40.20 -23.36
CA VAL A 11 44.30 40.84 -23.86
C VAL A 11 43.25 40.79 -22.74
N ALA A 12 42.97 41.97 -22.21
CA ALA A 12 41.81 42.23 -21.38
C ALA A 12 40.56 42.22 -22.27
N ALA A 13 39.54 41.45 -21.87
CA ALA A 13 38.19 41.63 -22.35
C ALA A 13 37.25 41.52 -21.15
N LEU A 14 36.82 42.68 -20.66
CA LEU A 14 35.68 42.83 -19.78
C LEU A 14 34.45 42.29 -20.51
N PHE A 15 33.87 41.21 -20.00
CA PHE A 15 32.47 40.89 -20.27
C PHE A 15 31.77 40.57 -18.96
N SER A 16 31.04 41.57 -18.51
CA SER A 16 29.98 41.48 -17.51
C SER A 16 28.97 40.43 -17.98
N GLY A 17 28.86 39.32 -17.26
CA GLY A 17 27.86 38.28 -17.51
C GLY A 17 27.38 37.75 -16.17
N GLY A 18 26.19 38.18 -15.75
CA GLY A 18 25.60 37.81 -14.47
C GLY A 18 25.41 36.31 -14.35
N VAL A 19 25.95 35.74 -13.27
CA VAL A 19 25.67 34.37 -12.86
C VAL A 19 24.29 34.35 -12.22
N LEU A 20 23.27 33.91 -12.98
CA LEU A 20 22.02 33.42 -12.42
C LEU A 20 22.33 32.11 -11.68
N ALA A 21 22.44 32.19 -10.36
CA ALA A 21 22.43 31.00 -9.51
C ALA A 21 21.01 30.42 -9.51
N ALA A 22 20.75 29.47 -10.41
CA ALA A 22 19.55 28.64 -10.34
C ALA A 22 19.72 27.65 -9.19
N THR A 23 19.17 27.98 -8.02
CA THR A 23 18.96 26.98 -6.96
C THR A 23 17.89 26.01 -7.43
N THR A 24 18.29 24.86 -7.97
CA THR A 24 17.39 23.74 -8.17
C THR A 24 17.06 23.17 -6.79
N THR A 25 16.00 23.67 -6.15
CA THR A 25 15.33 22.94 -5.08
C THR A 25 14.72 21.69 -5.70
N GLY A 26 15.45 20.58 -5.61
CA GLY A 26 14.91 19.27 -5.93
C GLY A 26 13.75 19.00 -4.98
N ALA A 27 12.53 19.20 -5.47
CA ALA A 27 11.34 18.71 -4.80
C ALA A 27 11.46 17.19 -4.75
N ALA A 28 11.77 16.65 -3.57
CA ALA A 28 11.56 15.24 -3.30
C ALA A 28 10.05 15.01 -3.46
N ALA A 29 9.65 14.46 -4.60
CA ALA A 29 8.32 13.93 -4.77
C ALA A 29 8.19 12.76 -3.77
N THR A 30 7.64 13.05 -2.59
CA THR A 30 6.91 12.04 -1.83
C THR A 30 5.72 11.66 -2.70
N GLY A 31 5.96 10.72 -3.62
CA GLY A 31 4.88 10.02 -4.27
C GLY A 31 4.07 9.38 -3.16
N ALA A 32 2.91 9.96 -2.85
CA ALA A 32 1.89 9.26 -2.11
C ALA A 32 1.66 7.97 -2.89
N VAL A 33 1.94 6.82 -2.26
CA VAL A 33 1.52 5.54 -2.83
C VAL A 33 -0.01 5.60 -2.79
N THR A 34 -0.62 6.06 -3.89
CA THR A 34 -1.98 5.65 -4.18
C THR A 34 -1.86 4.14 -4.28
N GLY A 35 -2.43 3.44 -3.29
CA GLY A 35 -2.30 2.01 -3.14
C GLY A 35 -3.09 1.30 -4.23
N ASP A 36 -2.67 1.45 -5.48
CA ASP A 36 -3.37 0.99 -6.70
C ASP A 36 -3.21 -0.52 -6.93
N GLY A 37 -2.41 -1.20 -6.10
CA GLY A 37 -2.29 -2.65 -6.08
C GLY A 37 -3.37 -3.33 -5.22
N PRO A 38 -3.62 -4.65 -5.39
CA PRO A 38 -4.57 -5.37 -4.55
C PRO A 38 -4.22 -5.23 -3.06
N VAL A 39 -5.26 -5.19 -2.21
CA VAL A 39 -5.06 -5.28 -0.76
C VAL A 39 -4.90 -6.75 -0.40
N LEU A 40 -3.74 -7.11 0.15
CA LEU A 40 -3.50 -8.45 0.69
C LEU A 40 -3.67 -8.42 2.20
N GLY A 41 -4.55 -9.29 2.69
CA GLY A 41 -4.72 -9.58 4.11
C GLY A 41 -3.87 -10.77 4.52
N THR A 42 -3.23 -10.70 5.69
CA THR A 42 -2.56 -11.84 6.33
C THR A 42 -3.32 -12.26 7.57
N VAL A 43 -3.62 -13.55 7.71
CA VAL A 43 -4.32 -14.08 8.89
C VAL A 43 -3.40 -14.00 10.10
N THR A 44 -3.81 -13.24 11.12
CA THR A 44 -3.07 -13.05 12.38
C THR A 44 -3.69 -13.79 13.56
N SER A 45 -4.81 -14.50 13.35
CA SER A 45 -5.41 -15.35 14.38
C SER A 45 -4.40 -16.40 14.87
N PRO A 46 -4.36 -16.70 16.19
CA PRO A 46 -3.51 -17.77 16.72
C PRO A 46 -3.96 -19.17 16.28
N THR A 47 -5.19 -19.31 15.79
CA THR A 47 -5.78 -20.57 15.32
C THR A 47 -6.33 -20.40 13.90
N ALA A 48 -6.83 -21.48 13.30
CA ALA A 48 -7.47 -21.39 11.99
C ALA A 48 -8.68 -20.43 12.02
N LEU A 49 -8.65 -19.40 11.17
CA LEU A 49 -9.68 -18.37 11.05
C LEU A 49 -10.81 -18.89 10.16
N ALA A 50 -12.04 -18.90 10.69
CA ALA A 50 -13.21 -19.25 9.91
C ALA A 50 -13.57 -18.15 8.90
N VAL A 51 -13.75 -18.53 7.64
CA VAL A 51 -14.32 -17.70 6.58
C VAL A 51 -15.78 -18.11 6.41
N ARG A 52 -16.67 -17.14 6.29
CA ARG A 52 -18.11 -17.32 6.54
C ARG A 52 -19.00 -16.82 5.42
N GLU A 53 -20.21 -17.34 5.34
CA GLU A 53 -21.20 -16.94 4.32
C GLU A 53 -21.70 -15.50 4.50
N ALA A 54 -21.72 -15.00 5.74
CA ALA A 54 -22.17 -13.65 6.07
C ALA A 54 -21.24 -13.00 7.12
N PRO A 55 -21.25 -11.66 7.29
CA PRO A 55 -20.39 -10.93 8.24
C PRO A 55 -20.87 -11.09 9.70
N THR A 56 -21.00 -12.34 10.15
CA THR A 56 -21.38 -12.73 11.51
C THR A 56 -20.83 -14.12 11.83
N SER A 57 -20.41 -14.32 13.08
CA SER A 57 -19.94 -15.60 13.60
C SER A 57 -21.03 -16.68 13.72
N HIS A 58 -22.30 -16.30 13.57
CA HIS A 58 -23.43 -17.24 13.58
C HIS A 58 -23.68 -17.89 12.21
N SER A 59 -23.13 -17.33 11.13
CA SER A 59 -23.27 -17.91 9.79
C SER A 59 -22.33 -19.10 9.61
N ALA A 60 -22.68 -19.99 8.67
CA ALA A 60 -21.87 -21.15 8.35
C ALA A 60 -20.45 -20.74 7.91
N ALA A 61 -19.47 -21.56 8.28
CA ALA A 61 -18.12 -21.42 7.76
C ALA A 61 -18.05 -22.09 6.39
N VAL A 62 -17.65 -21.34 5.37
CA VAL A 62 -17.36 -21.85 4.02
C VAL A 62 -15.94 -22.39 3.91
N ASP A 63 -15.02 -21.89 4.74
CA ASP A 63 -13.63 -22.35 4.79
C ASP A 63 -12.96 -22.03 6.14
N ARG A 64 -11.71 -22.49 6.31
CA ARG A 64 -10.81 -22.17 7.42
C ARG A 64 -9.39 -21.91 6.95
N LEU A 65 -8.90 -20.71 7.20
CA LEU A 65 -7.55 -20.28 6.84
C LEU A 65 -6.58 -20.46 8.02
N ALA A 66 -5.44 -21.11 7.79
CA ALA A 66 -4.40 -21.25 8.81
C ALA A 66 -3.73 -19.90 9.15
N PRO A 67 -3.13 -19.73 10.34
CA PRO A 67 -2.33 -18.56 10.66
C PRO A 67 -1.25 -18.28 9.61
N GLY A 68 -1.06 -17.01 9.25
CA GLY A 68 -0.09 -16.58 8.22
C GLY A 68 -0.57 -16.75 6.77
N THR A 69 -1.71 -17.39 6.53
CA THR A 69 -2.32 -17.47 5.19
C THR A 69 -2.59 -16.07 4.66
N ARG A 70 -2.40 -15.87 3.36
CA ARG A 70 -2.69 -14.61 2.68
C ARG A 70 -3.83 -14.80 1.69
N ASP A 71 -4.76 -13.85 1.68
CA ASP A 71 -5.81 -13.75 0.67
C ASP A 71 -5.98 -12.28 0.28
N ARG A 72 -6.50 -12.02 -0.91
CA ARG A 72 -6.86 -10.70 -1.36
C ARG A 72 -8.15 -10.25 -0.69
N VAL A 73 -8.06 -9.11 0.00
CA VAL A 73 -9.20 -8.41 0.56
C VAL A 73 -9.81 -7.54 -0.55
N ARG A 74 -11.06 -7.82 -0.92
CA ARG A 74 -11.77 -7.01 -1.92
C ARG A 74 -12.30 -5.73 -1.31
N CYS A 75 -13.00 -5.86 -0.19
CA CYS A 75 -13.76 -4.79 0.43
C CYS A 75 -14.16 -5.13 1.86
N ALA A 76 -14.66 -4.14 2.60
CA ALA A 76 -15.09 -4.25 3.97
C ALA A 76 -16.59 -3.92 4.14
N VAL A 77 -17.20 -4.48 5.17
CA VAL A 77 -18.52 -4.10 5.69
C VAL A 77 -18.52 -4.11 7.21
N GLU A 78 -19.44 -3.36 7.80
CA GLU A 78 -19.78 -3.54 9.22
C GLU A 78 -20.70 -4.76 9.40
N GLY A 79 -20.46 -5.51 10.46
CA GLY A 79 -21.20 -6.70 10.83
C GLY A 79 -21.17 -6.93 12.34
N GLN A 80 -21.17 -8.19 12.76
CA GLN A 80 -21.04 -8.52 14.17
C GLN A 80 -19.69 -8.06 14.73
N ASP A 81 -19.68 -7.44 15.90
CA ASP A 81 -18.46 -7.16 16.64
C ASP A 81 -17.75 -8.45 17.06
N VAL A 82 -16.48 -8.56 16.69
CA VAL A 82 -15.60 -9.65 17.13
C VAL A 82 -14.37 -9.01 17.75
N SER A 83 -14.17 -9.24 19.05
CA SER A 83 -13.01 -8.72 19.78
C SER A 83 -12.87 -7.18 19.73
N GLY A 84 -14.00 -6.44 19.70
CA GLY A 84 -14.01 -4.98 19.64
C GLY A 84 -13.81 -4.41 18.24
N ASN A 85 -13.86 -5.24 17.19
CA ASN A 85 -13.79 -4.81 15.80
C ASN A 85 -15.06 -5.27 15.04
N PRO A 86 -15.89 -4.33 14.53
CA PRO A 86 -17.12 -4.63 13.82
C PRO A 86 -16.91 -4.90 12.32
N TYR A 87 -15.70 -4.75 11.78
CA TYR A 87 -15.45 -4.88 10.35
C TYR A 87 -15.22 -6.33 9.92
N TRP A 88 -15.70 -6.63 8.73
CA TRP A 88 -15.54 -7.92 8.05
C TRP A 88 -15.02 -7.70 6.64
N TYR A 89 -14.05 -8.51 6.23
CA TYR A 89 -13.44 -8.47 4.91
C TYR A 89 -13.99 -9.58 4.01
N TRP A 90 -14.33 -9.22 2.78
CA TRP A 90 -14.56 -10.19 1.73
C TRP A 90 -13.23 -10.67 1.14
N LEU A 91 -12.99 -11.97 1.22
CA LEU A 91 -11.78 -12.62 0.72
C LEU A 91 -12.04 -13.20 -0.67
N GLU A 92 -11.29 -12.76 -1.68
CA GLU A 92 -11.57 -13.12 -3.08
C GLU A 92 -11.28 -14.57 -3.41
N ALA A 93 -10.16 -15.13 -2.96
CA ALA A 93 -9.81 -16.51 -3.30
C ALA A 93 -10.69 -17.51 -2.55
N THR A 94 -10.99 -17.20 -1.28
CA THR A 94 -11.83 -18.07 -0.44
C THR A 94 -13.33 -17.90 -0.73
N GLY A 95 -13.76 -16.73 -1.24
CA GLY A 95 -15.17 -16.48 -1.54
C GLY A 95 -16.04 -16.36 -0.29
N GLY A 96 -15.58 -15.66 0.75
CA GLY A 96 -16.36 -15.47 1.97
C GLY A 96 -15.87 -14.35 2.89
N TRP A 97 -16.57 -14.18 4.01
CA TRP A 97 -16.36 -13.13 4.99
C TRP A 97 -15.46 -13.59 6.14
N ALA A 98 -14.42 -12.84 6.43
CA ALA A 98 -13.55 -13.04 7.58
C ALA A 98 -13.54 -11.79 8.46
N SER A 99 -13.51 -11.98 9.78
CA SER A 99 -13.47 -10.83 10.71
C SER A 99 -12.14 -10.08 10.57
N ALA A 100 -12.23 -8.76 10.43
CA ALA A 100 -11.06 -7.87 10.33
C ALA A 100 -10.24 -7.83 11.63
N ALA A 101 -10.78 -8.30 12.75
CA ALA A 101 -10.04 -8.48 14.01
C ALA A 101 -8.80 -9.38 13.84
N TRP A 102 -8.81 -10.26 12.84
CA TRP A 102 -7.81 -11.32 12.66
C TRP A 102 -7.11 -11.27 11.30
N ILE A 103 -7.18 -10.14 10.59
CA ILE A 103 -6.54 -9.94 9.30
C ILE A 103 -5.75 -8.64 9.33
N ASP A 104 -4.45 -8.73 9.08
CA ASP A 104 -3.58 -7.58 8.90
C ASP A 104 -3.48 -7.21 7.41
N THR A 105 -3.91 -5.99 7.07
CA THR A 105 -3.81 -5.42 5.72
C THR A 105 -2.52 -4.62 5.51
N HIS A 106 -1.61 -4.62 6.47
CA HIS A 106 -0.33 -3.89 6.44
C HIS A 106 -0.50 -2.39 6.24
N GLY A 107 -1.51 -1.81 6.91
CA GLY A 107 -1.84 -0.38 6.83
C GLY A 107 -2.48 0.05 5.51
N ARG A 108 -2.86 -0.89 4.64
CA ARG A 108 -3.56 -0.59 3.39
C ARG A 108 -5.03 -0.30 3.67
N TRP A 109 -5.52 0.77 3.08
CA TRP A 109 -6.94 1.12 3.11
C TRP A 109 -7.77 0.09 2.35
N VAL A 110 -8.91 -0.31 2.93
CA VAL A 110 -9.88 -1.24 2.34
C VAL A 110 -11.14 -0.45 1.99
N PRO A 111 -11.62 -0.49 0.74
CA PRO A 111 -12.87 0.17 0.37
C PRO A 111 -14.09 -0.53 0.96
N ASP A 112 -15.20 0.20 1.11
CA ASP A 112 -16.50 -0.39 1.40
C ASP A 112 -16.96 -1.31 0.27
N CYS A 113 -17.70 -2.36 0.62
CA CYS A 113 -18.25 -3.26 -0.40
C CYS A 113 -19.34 -2.58 -1.24
N PRO A 114 -19.34 -2.82 -2.57
CA PRO A 114 -20.43 -2.37 -3.42
C PRO A 114 -21.73 -3.05 -3.01
N ARG A 115 -22.87 -2.43 -3.32
CA ARG A 115 -24.17 -3.08 -3.22
C ARG A 115 -24.57 -3.66 -4.59
N PRO A 116 -25.16 -4.86 -4.66
CA PRO A 116 -25.42 -5.79 -3.55
C PRO A 116 -24.14 -6.42 -2.99
N LEU A 117 -24.18 -6.87 -1.74
CA LEU A 117 -23.03 -7.48 -1.08
C LEU A 117 -22.64 -8.80 -1.78
N PRO A 118 -21.33 -9.14 -1.83
CA PRO A 118 -20.88 -10.45 -2.27
C PRO A 118 -21.48 -11.58 -1.42
N THR A 119 -21.72 -12.72 -2.07
CA THR A 119 -22.23 -13.94 -1.44
C THR A 119 -21.33 -15.11 -1.85
N GLY A 120 -21.25 -16.12 -0.98
CA GLY A 120 -20.33 -17.27 -1.15
C GLY A 120 -20.57 -18.07 -2.42
N HIS A 121 -19.56 -18.83 -2.82
CA HIS A 121 -19.59 -19.74 -3.97
C HIS A 121 -19.18 -21.15 -3.54
#